data_AF-A0A7C3GQE5-F1
#
_entry.id   AF-A0A7C3GQE5-F1
#
_cell.length_a   1.000
_cell.length_b   1.000
_cell.length_c   1.000
_cell.angle_alpha   90.00
_cell.angle_beta   90.00
_cell.angle_gamma   90.00
#
_symmetry.space_group_name_H-M   'P 1'
#
loop_
_entity.id
_entity.type
_entity.pdbx_description
1 polymer ?
#
loop_
_entity_poly.entity_id
_entity_poly.type
_entity_poly.pdbx_seq_one_letter_code
_entity_poly.pdbx_strand_id
1 'polypeptide(L)'
;MFFKAVTDKSGKKSYSLVEKAYKDFTDNSLGYWMMTTGSQRAELPYLKIKNGLPDFHCNKDCKNNLPKGMLAVLFFGLGVLLLIVDLILEKDRRKNNFLLLNGLLLLISFIVFLPLAFDISPRFFLIITPLPFVLWGLIFRRLGMLVKNKNFAWFMAIVLVGFNLFFVINYFGQLKDAKRKAIKIGTDKIMRQKTRITLEQETAIVDYMEKFHKQNGYPIFFHGQSEFHRAFSYLLKERGILRDGLSKKDTGAFCRQGNYFLIARTQSDLNKLNNYLKRFIVVEKVPFGTLTVLRLRIRPSFVNCVVPNPKLFRTYKGEGGAIAKRYKWKEL
;
A
#
# COMPACT_ATOMS: atom_id res chain seq x y z
N MET A 1 -21.06 -3.28 -21.78
CA MET A 1 -19.58 -3.36 -21.91
C MET A 1 -18.85 -3.26 -20.56
N PHE A 2 -19.20 -2.32 -19.68
CA PHE A 2 -18.58 -2.16 -18.35
C PHE A 2 -18.75 -3.40 -17.45
N PHE A 3 -19.96 -3.96 -17.34
CA PHE A 3 -20.20 -5.18 -16.56
C PHE A 3 -19.36 -6.38 -17.01
N LYS A 4 -19.20 -6.57 -18.34
CA LYS A 4 -18.39 -7.66 -18.91
C LYS A 4 -16.90 -7.50 -18.59
N ALA A 5 -16.37 -6.27 -18.63
CA ALA A 5 -14.99 -5.97 -18.25
C ALA A 5 -14.71 -6.10 -16.73
N VAL A 6 -15.74 -5.93 -15.90
CA VAL A 6 -15.64 -6.14 -14.43
C VAL A 6 -15.76 -7.63 -14.09
N THR A 7 -16.59 -8.40 -14.80
CA THR A 7 -16.72 -9.84 -14.59
C THR A 7 -15.51 -10.62 -15.13
N ASP A 8 -14.94 -10.24 -16.28
CA ASP A 8 -13.85 -11.00 -16.92
C ASP A 8 -12.50 -10.83 -16.21
N LYS A 9 -12.29 -9.73 -15.47
CA LYS A 9 -11.10 -9.58 -14.59
C LYS A 9 -11.12 -10.50 -13.36
N SER A 10 -12.26 -11.10 -13.02
CA SER A 10 -12.40 -12.07 -11.92
C SER A 10 -11.81 -13.46 -12.24
N GLY A 11 -11.11 -13.63 -13.35
CA GLY A 11 -10.63 -14.91 -13.91
C GLY A 11 -9.53 -15.66 -13.14
N LYS A 12 -9.29 -15.42 -11.84
CA LYS A 12 -8.33 -16.24 -11.07
C LYS A 12 -8.87 -16.91 -9.81
N LYS A 13 -10.00 -16.44 -9.24
CA LYS A 13 -10.71 -17.08 -8.12
C LYS A 13 -12.20 -16.69 -8.18
N SER A 14 -13.10 -17.67 -8.29
CA SER A 14 -14.53 -17.42 -8.15
C SER A 14 -14.85 -17.27 -6.66
N TYR A 15 -15.38 -16.10 -6.28
CA TYR A 15 -15.88 -15.83 -4.94
C TYR A 15 -17.41 -15.85 -4.96
N SER A 16 -18.01 -16.44 -3.94
CA SER A 16 -19.45 -16.46 -3.74
C SER A 16 -20.02 -15.06 -3.49
N LEU A 17 -21.33 -14.88 -3.71
CA LEU A 17 -22.00 -13.60 -3.43
C LEU A 17 -21.89 -13.20 -1.96
N VAL A 18 -21.98 -14.18 -1.04
CA VAL A 18 -21.85 -13.97 0.41
C VAL A 18 -20.45 -13.48 0.78
N GLU A 19 -19.40 -14.10 0.22
CA GLU A 19 -18.02 -13.63 0.44
C GLU A 19 -17.82 -12.20 -0.07
N LYS A 20 -18.40 -11.86 -1.23
CA LYS A 20 -18.35 -10.50 -1.77
C LYS A 20 -19.10 -9.50 -0.89
N ALA A 21 -20.30 -9.83 -0.43
CA ALA A 21 -21.10 -8.96 0.42
C ALA A 21 -20.42 -8.71 1.78
N TYR A 22 -19.89 -9.77 2.41
CA TYR A 22 -19.11 -9.64 3.64
C TYR A 22 -17.84 -8.79 3.42
N LYS A 23 -17.13 -9.02 2.31
CA LYS A 23 -15.93 -8.26 1.96
C LYS A 23 -16.25 -6.78 1.72
N ASP A 24 -17.33 -6.48 1.02
CA ASP A 24 -17.77 -5.12 0.75
C ASP A 24 -18.17 -4.38 2.04
N PHE A 25 -18.94 -5.04 2.92
CA PHE A 25 -19.31 -4.48 4.23
C PHE A 25 -18.09 -4.20 5.11
N THR A 26 -17.15 -5.15 5.18
CA THR A 26 -15.93 -4.97 5.98
C THR A 26 -15.02 -3.90 5.41
N ASP A 27 -14.87 -3.80 4.08
CA ASP A 27 -14.08 -2.74 3.45
C ASP A 27 -14.72 -1.35 3.59
N ASN A 28 -16.06 -1.24 3.52
CA ASN A 28 -16.76 0.00 3.84
C ASN A 28 -16.54 0.42 5.29
N SER A 29 -16.74 -0.49 6.24
CA SER A 29 -16.50 -0.22 7.67
C SER A 29 -15.08 0.30 7.91
N LEU A 30 -14.09 -0.38 7.33
CA LEU A 30 -12.67 -0.02 7.47
C LEU A 30 -12.29 1.27 6.72
N GLY A 31 -12.88 1.52 5.55
CA GLY A 31 -12.67 2.73 4.77
C GLY A 31 -13.21 3.96 5.48
N TYR A 32 -14.42 3.87 6.03
CA TYR A 32 -15.08 4.95 6.77
C TYR A 32 -14.32 5.28 8.05
N TRP A 33 -13.86 4.25 8.77
CA TRP A 33 -13.00 4.42 9.93
C TRP A 33 -11.69 5.14 9.58
N MET A 34 -11.03 4.73 8.50
CA MET A 34 -9.79 5.35 8.04
C MET A 34 -9.98 6.83 7.67
N MET A 35 -11.09 7.16 6.99
CA MET A 35 -11.39 8.55 6.58
C MET A 35 -11.65 9.48 7.76
N THR A 36 -12.31 8.96 8.79
CA THR A 36 -12.78 9.78 9.91
C THR A 36 -11.79 9.87 11.05
N THR A 37 -10.94 8.85 11.22
CA THR A 37 -9.96 8.80 12.32
C THR A 37 -8.51 8.94 11.85
N GLY A 38 -8.22 8.76 10.56
CA GLY A 38 -6.86 8.67 10.01
C GLY A 38 -6.15 7.33 10.27
N SER A 39 -6.75 6.44 11.07
CA SER A 39 -6.12 5.17 11.45
C SER A 39 -6.22 4.11 10.35
N GLN A 40 -5.08 3.80 9.72
CA GLN A 40 -4.99 2.73 8.71
C GLN A 40 -4.83 1.32 9.29
N ARG A 41 -4.57 1.21 10.60
CA ARG A 41 -4.19 -0.05 11.26
C ARG A 41 -5.37 -0.97 11.58
N ALA A 42 -6.62 -0.54 11.41
CA ALA A 42 -7.78 -1.38 11.71
C ALA A 42 -7.86 -2.57 10.73
N GLU A 43 -8.01 -3.80 11.24
CA GLU A 43 -8.09 -5.02 10.43
C GLU A 43 -9.27 -5.89 10.86
N LEU A 44 -9.83 -6.63 9.90
CA LEU A 44 -10.93 -7.58 10.11
C LEU A 44 -10.58 -8.92 9.46
N PRO A 45 -11.09 -10.03 10.00
CA PRO A 45 -10.83 -11.36 9.44
C PRO A 45 -11.45 -11.48 8.05
N TYR A 46 -10.75 -12.19 7.19
CA TYR A 46 -11.25 -12.51 5.86
C TYR A 46 -12.09 -13.79 5.90
N LEU A 47 -13.32 -13.73 5.41
CA LEU A 47 -14.21 -14.88 5.28
C LEU A 47 -13.93 -15.61 3.96
N LYS A 48 -13.70 -16.92 4.06
CA LYS A 48 -13.67 -17.81 2.91
C LYS A 48 -14.61 -18.98 3.15
N ILE A 49 -15.49 -19.28 2.20
CA ILE A 49 -16.39 -20.43 2.28
C ILE A 49 -15.69 -21.62 1.63
N LYS A 50 -15.34 -22.63 2.43
CA LYS A 50 -14.81 -23.92 1.95
C LYS A 50 -15.81 -25.01 2.31
N ASN A 51 -16.23 -25.81 1.33
CA ASN A 51 -17.14 -26.93 1.54
C ASN A 51 -18.44 -26.53 2.28
N GLY A 52 -18.96 -25.33 2.02
CA GLY A 52 -20.17 -24.81 2.68
C GLY A 52 -19.97 -24.23 4.09
N LEU A 53 -18.77 -24.36 4.67
CA LEU A 53 -18.47 -23.85 6.02
C LEU A 53 -17.69 -22.53 5.95
N PRO A 54 -18.02 -21.54 6.82
CA PRO A 54 -17.29 -20.29 6.92
C PRO A 54 -15.93 -20.48 7.61
N ASP A 55 -14.83 -20.22 6.90
CA ASP A 55 -13.46 -20.24 7.41
C ASP A 55 -12.94 -18.80 7.51
N PHE A 56 -12.69 -18.34 8.75
CA PHE A 56 -12.19 -16.99 9.02
C PHE A 56 -10.67 -16.99 9.13
N HIS A 57 -10.01 -16.39 8.15
CA HIS A 57 -8.56 -16.26 8.14
C HIS A 57 -8.13 -14.91 8.74
N CYS A 58 -7.31 -14.97 9.80
CA CYS A 58 -6.72 -13.80 10.46
C CYS A 58 -5.29 -14.11 10.88
N ASN A 59 -4.32 -13.39 10.30
CA ASN A 59 -2.90 -13.51 10.66
C ASN A 59 -2.61 -12.82 12.02
N LYS A 60 -1.36 -12.90 12.50
CA LYS A 60 -0.96 -12.29 13.79
C LYS A 60 -1.20 -10.77 13.82
N ASP A 61 -0.91 -10.07 12.71
CA ASP A 61 -1.13 -8.62 12.61
C ASP A 61 -2.62 -8.26 12.66
N CYS A 62 -3.48 -9.09 12.04
CA CYS A 62 -4.94 -8.98 12.11
C CYS A 62 -5.45 -9.18 13.52
N LYS A 63 -4.97 -10.20 14.24
CA LYS A 63 -5.40 -10.44 15.64
C LYS A 63 -5.08 -9.25 16.54
N ASN A 64 -3.90 -8.66 16.38
CA ASN A 64 -3.47 -7.51 17.18
C ASN A 64 -4.27 -6.23 16.89
N ASN A 65 -4.83 -6.10 15.69
CA ASN A 65 -5.58 -4.91 15.27
C ASN A 65 -7.09 -5.15 15.16
N LEU A 66 -7.56 -6.35 15.48
CA LEU A 66 -8.97 -6.73 15.47
C LEU A 66 -9.84 -5.81 16.33
N PRO A 67 -9.44 -5.37 17.54
CA PRO A 67 -10.29 -4.48 18.34
C PRO A 67 -10.62 -3.17 17.60
N LYS A 68 -9.68 -2.62 16.85
CA LYS A 68 -9.90 -1.42 16.03
C LYS A 68 -10.82 -1.70 14.84
N GLY A 69 -10.71 -2.89 14.25
CA GLY A 69 -11.64 -3.35 13.22
C GLY A 69 -13.06 -3.52 13.76
N MET A 70 -13.22 -4.09 14.95
CA MET A 70 -14.53 -4.26 15.59
C MET A 70 -15.16 -2.90 15.94
N LEU A 71 -14.37 -1.94 16.41
CA LEU A 71 -14.83 -0.55 16.59
C LEU A 71 -15.30 0.06 15.26
N ALA A 72 -14.54 -0.15 14.18
CA ALA A 72 -14.94 0.33 12.85
C ALA A 72 -16.30 -0.25 12.40
N VAL A 73 -16.51 -1.55 12.58
CA VAL A 73 -17.78 -2.21 12.28
C VAL A 73 -18.91 -1.69 13.18
N LEU A 74 -18.64 -1.50 14.47
CA LEU A 74 -19.63 -0.99 15.42
C LEU A 74 -20.09 0.42 15.05
N PHE A 75 -19.16 1.34 14.78
CA PHE A 75 -19.51 2.72 14.40
C PHE A 75 -20.19 2.77 13.04
N PHE A 76 -19.73 1.99 12.07
CA PHE A 76 -20.36 1.90 10.77
C PHE A 76 -21.79 1.35 10.89
N GLY A 77 -21.97 0.21 11.57
CA GLY A 77 -23.27 -0.42 11.79
C GLY A 77 -24.23 0.48 12.56
N LEU A 78 -23.76 1.12 13.64
CA LEU A 78 -24.56 2.09 14.40
C LEU A 78 -24.97 3.29 13.55
N GLY A 79 -24.05 3.83 12.74
CA GLY A 79 -24.34 4.93 11.83
C GLY A 79 -25.41 4.56 10.80
N VAL A 80 -25.28 3.38 10.18
CA VAL A 80 -26.27 2.86 9.21
C VAL A 80 -27.62 2.62 9.88
N LEU A 81 -27.64 2.04 11.08
CA LEU A 81 -28.87 1.83 11.84
C LEU A 81 -29.56 3.17 12.15
N LEU A 82 -28.81 4.16 12.63
CA LEU A 82 -29.34 5.50 12.90
C LEU A 82 -29.84 6.19 11.63
N LEU A 83 -29.15 6.02 10.50
CA LEU A 83 -29.60 6.54 9.22
C LEU A 83 -30.97 5.97 8.84
N ILE A 84 -31.17 4.65 8.98
CA ILE A 84 -32.44 3.99 8.68
C ILE A 84 -33.54 4.44 9.65
N VAL A 85 -33.25 4.45 10.94
CA VAL A 85 -34.22 4.88 11.98
C VAL A 85 -34.63 6.34 11.77
N ASP A 86 -33.67 7.23 11.55
CA ASP A 86 -33.95 8.65 11.32
C ASP A 86 -34.68 8.86 9.99
N LEU A 87 -34.42 8.07 8.95
CA LEU A 87 -35.16 8.13 7.68
C LEU A 87 -36.65 7.77 7.85
N ILE A 88 -36.97 6.83 8.75
CA ILE A 88 -38.35 6.39 9.01
C ILE A 88 -39.09 7.37 9.93
N LEU A 89 -38.40 7.93 10.93
CA LEU A 89 -39.02 8.75 11.99
C LEU A 89 -39.05 10.26 11.69
N GLU A 90 -38.19 10.78 10.82
CA GLU A 90 -38.05 12.21 10.58
C GLU A 90 -39.25 12.76 9.77
N LYS A 91 -40.02 13.64 10.40
CA LYS A 91 -41.21 14.27 9.80
C LYS A 91 -40.86 15.49 8.94
N ASP A 92 -39.72 16.13 9.19
CA ASP A 92 -39.28 17.29 8.43
C ASP A 92 -38.83 16.87 7.02
N ARG A 93 -39.55 17.34 6.00
CA ARG A 93 -39.31 17.00 4.59
C ARG A 93 -37.89 17.36 4.12
N ARG A 94 -37.30 18.47 4.60
CA ARG A 94 -35.94 18.88 4.18
C ARG A 94 -34.89 17.92 4.73
N LYS A 95 -35.00 17.57 6.01
CA LYS A 95 -34.09 16.63 6.67
C LYS A 95 -34.25 15.22 6.11
N ASN A 96 -35.48 14.78 5.91
CA ASN A 96 -35.77 13.48 5.32
C ASN A 96 -35.17 13.36 3.91
N ASN A 97 -35.31 14.39 3.06
CA ASN A 97 -34.67 14.41 1.74
C ASN A 97 -33.14 14.31 1.82
N PHE A 98 -32.51 14.99 2.78
CA PHE A 98 -31.06 14.87 3.00
C PHE A 98 -30.66 13.45 3.43
N LEU A 99 -31.39 12.83 4.35
CA LEU A 99 -31.14 11.45 4.79
C LEU A 99 -31.38 10.46 3.64
N LEU A 100 -32.41 10.66 2.84
CA LEU A 100 -32.74 9.83 1.67
C LEU A 100 -31.61 9.86 0.64
N LEU A 101 -31.08 11.05 0.32
CA LEU A 101 -29.96 11.17 -0.62
C LEU A 101 -28.71 10.44 -0.12
N ASN A 102 -28.40 10.54 1.18
CA ASN A 102 -27.29 9.80 1.78
C ASN A 102 -27.55 8.28 1.83
N GLY A 103 -28.78 7.86 2.10
CA GLY A 103 -29.19 6.46 2.06
C GLY A 103 -29.09 5.86 0.65
N LEU A 104 -29.51 6.60 -0.37
CA LEU A 104 -29.35 6.22 -1.78
C LEU A 104 -27.87 6.14 -2.16
N LEU A 105 -27.05 7.12 -1.77
CA LEU A 105 -25.61 7.10 -2.04
C LEU A 105 -24.94 5.88 -1.38
N LEU A 106 -25.32 5.56 -0.14
CA LEU A 106 -24.86 4.37 0.57
C LEU A 106 -25.25 3.11 -0.19
N LEU A 107 -26.52 2.96 -0.55
CA LEU A 107 -27.02 1.79 -1.28
C LEU A 107 -26.32 1.60 -2.62
N ILE A 108 -26.20 2.68 -3.41
CA ILE A 108 -25.52 2.65 -4.71
C ILE A 108 -24.06 2.24 -4.53
N SER A 109 -23.40 2.73 -3.46
CA SER A 109 -22.00 2.38 -3.20
C SER A 109 -21.81 0.88 -2.97
N PHE A 110 -22.69 0.25 -2.19
CA PHE A 110 -22.67 -1.21 -1.99
C PHE A 110 -22.91 -1.96 -3.29
N ILE A 111 -23.90 -1.56 -4.09
CA ILE A 111 -24.19 -2.22 -5.38
C ILE A 111 -22.98 -2.15 -6.33
N VAL A 112 -22.32 -0.99 -6.39
CA VAL A 112 -21.16 -0.76 -7.27
C VAL A 112 -19.90 -1.46 -6.76
N PHE A 113 -19.71 -1.53 -5.44
CA PHE A 113 -18.51 -2.11 -4.84
C PHE A 113 -18.59 -3.63 -4.71
N LEU A 114 -19.78 -4.22 -4.63
CA LEU A 114 -19.98 -5.67 -4.58
C LEU A 114 -19.23 -6.45 -5.68
N PRO A 115 -19.30 -6.11 -6.99
CA PRO A 115 -18.53 -6.81 -8.02
C PRO A 115 -17.01 -6.55 -7.92
N LEU A 116 -16.61 -5.46 -7.26
CA LEU A 116 -15.22 -5.02 -7.11
C LEU A 116 -14.63 -5.33 -5.73
N ALA A 117 -15.36 -6.02 -4.84
CA ALA A 117 -15.02 -6.14 -3.42
C ALA A 117 -13.59 -6.68 -3.16
N PHE A 118 -13.07 -7.52 -4.05
CA PHE A 118 -11.73 -8.09 -3.94
C PHE A 118 -10.61 -7.24 -4.57
N ASP A 119 -10.98 -6.36 -5.49
CA ASP A 119 -10.06 -5.48 -6.23
C ASP A 119 -10.18 -4.01 -5.80
N ILE A 120 -10.97 -3.75 -4.75
CA ILE A 120 -11.20 -2.39 -4.27
C ILE A 120 -9.89 -1.81 -3.71
N SER A 121 -9.59 -0.61 -4.19
CA SER A 121 -8.48 0.23 -3.74
C SER A 121 -9.03 1.45 -3.01
N PRO A 122 -8.33 1.99 -1.99
CA PRO A 122 -8.88 3.07 -1.16
C PRO A 122 -9.38 4.31 -1.91
N ARG A 123 -8.82 4.59 -3.10
CA ARG A 123 -9.25 5.70 -3.95
C ARG A 123 -10.73 5.63 -4.37
N PHE A 124 -11.34 4.44 -4.45
CA PHE A 124 -12.77 4.35 -4.81
C PHE A 124 -13.67 4.95 -3.74
N PHE A 125 -13.21 4.96 -2.49
CA PHE A 125 -13.97 5.55 -1.38
C PHE A 125 -14.08 7.07 -1.50
N LEU A 126 -13.26 7.74 -2.32
CA LEU A 126 -13.31 9.20 -2.51
C LEU A 126 -14.71 9.69 -2.91
N ILE A 127 -15.43 8.90 -3.71
CA ILE A 127 -16.79 9.22 -4.18
C ILE A 127 -17.79 9.22 -3.03
N ILE A 128 -17.56 8.41 -2.00
CA ILE A 128 -18.45 8.26 -0.84
C ILE A 128 -17.92 8.93 0.43
N THR A 129 -16.92 9.79 0.29
CA THR A 129 -16.30 10.54 1.40
C THR A 129 -17.31 11.29 2.29
N PRO A 130 -18.41 11.88 1.78
CA PRO A 130 -19.38 12.55 2.65
C PRO A 130 -20.08 11.62 3.64
N LEU A 131 -20.33 10.35 3.27
CA LEU A 131 -21.12 9.41 4.08
C LEU A 131 -20.53 9.16 5.48
N PRO A 132 -19.24 8.83 5.64
CA PRO A 132 -18.64 8.67 6.96
C PRO A 132 -18.91 9.85 7.91
N PHE A 133 -18.82 11.09 7.41
CA PHE A 133 -19.05 12.28 8.24
C PHE A 133 -20.53 12.46 8.60
N VAL A 134 -21.44 12.16 7.67
CA VAL A 134 -22.88 12.17 7.94
C VAL A 134 -23.23 11.13 9.01
N LEU A 135 -22.71 9.90 8.89
CA LEU A 135 -22.95 8.84 9.87
C LEU A 135 -22.44 9.22 11.27
N TRP A 136 -21.22 9.77 11.37
CA TRP A 136 -20.71 10.30 12.64
C TRP A 136 -21.55 11.46 13.17
N GLY A 137 -22.04 12.35 12.29
CA GLY A 137 -22.95 13.43 12.65
C GLY A 137 -24.24 12.92 13.30
N LEU A 138 -24.84 11.86 12.76
CA LEU A 138 -26.03 11.22 13.34
C LEU A 138 -25.74 10.63 14.72
N ILE A 139 -24.59 9.94 14.86
CA ILE A 139 -24.15 9.36 16.14
C ILE A 139 -23.93 10.47 17.17
N PHE A 140 -23.18 11.52 16.85
CA PHE A 140 -22.92 12.63 17.76
C PHE A 140 -24.17 13.43 18.12
N ARG A 141 -25.12 13.58 17.19
CA ARG A 141 -26.43 14.18 17.47
C ARG A 141 -27.17 13.39 18.54
N ARG A 142 -27.23 12.07 18.42
CA ARG A 142 -27.90 11.18 19.40
C ARG A 142 -27.18 11.18 20.75
N LEU A 143 -25.85 11.09 20.75
CA LEU A 143 -25.05 11.17 21.98
C LEU A 143 -25.16 12.54 22.67
N GLY A 144 -25.18 13.64 21.91
CA GLY A 144 -25.35 14.99 22.45
C GLY A 144 -26.68 15.20 23.17
N MET A 145 -27.75 14.56 22.69
CA MET A 145 -29.04 14.55 23.40
C MET A 145 -28.98 13.78 24.72
N LEU A 146 -28.26 12.65 24.76
CA LEU A 146 -28.07 11.86 25.99
C LEU A 146 -27.25 12.63 27.04
N VAL A 147 -26.20 13.32 26.60
CA VAL A 147 -25.32 14.12 27.47
C VAL A 147 -25.91 15.51 27.78
N LYS A 148 -27.06 15.86 27.18
CA LYS A 148 -27.72 17.18 27.30
C LYS A 148 -26.81 18.37 26.98
N ASN A 149 -25.82 18.17 26.12
CA ASN A 149 -24.87 19.21 25.73
C ASN A 149 -24.96 19.49 24.23
N LYS A 150 -25.42 20.69 23.88
CA LYS A 150 -25.59 21.14 22.48
C LYS A 150 -24.26 21.26 21.73
N ASN A 151 -23.15 21.45 22.44
CA ASN A 151 -21.82 21.62 21.85
C ASN A 151 -21.05 20.29 21.73
N PHE A 152 -21.64 19.17 22.13
CA PHE A 152 -20.98 17.85 22.12
C PHE A 152 -20.51 17.44 20.71
N ALA A 153 -21.31 17.70 19.69
CA ALA A 153 -20.94 17.37 18.31
C ALA A 153 -19.71 18.15 17.83
N TRP A 154 -19.60 19.43 18.17
CA TRP A 154 -18.44 20.26 17.85
C TRP A 154 -17.18 19.78 18.57
N PHE A 155 -17.31 19.46 19.87
CA PHE A 155 -16.21 18.88 20.64
C PHE A 155 -15.69 17.58 19.98
N MET A 156 -16.59 16.68 19.61
CA MET A 156 -16.22 15.42 18.95
C MET A 156 -15.59 15.64 17.56
N ALA A 157 -16.06 16.63 16.81
CA ALA A 157 -15.44 17.00 15.54
C ALA A 157 -13.99 17.45 15.72
N ILE A 158 -13.70 18.29 16.73
CA ILE A 158 -12.34 18.72 17.07
C ILE A 158 -11.46 17.51 17.44
N VAL A 159 -12.00 16.57 18.23
CA VAL A 159 -11.30 15.33 18.59
C VAL A 159 -10.95 14.51 17.34
N LEU A 160 -11.89 14.32 16.39
CA LEU A 160 -11.61 13.61 15.14
C LEU A 160 -10.56 14.31 14.26
N VAL A 161 -10.59 15.64 14.20
CA VAL A 161 -9.56 16.43 13.50
C VAL A 161 -8.20 16.22 14.17
N GLY A 162 -8.13 16.27 15.50
CA GLY A 162 -6.92 16.00 16.27
C GLY A 162 -6.35 14.59 16.00
N PHE A 163 -7.22 13.57 15.95
CA PHE A 163 -6.81 12.21 15.58
C PHE A 163 -6.23 12.14 14.16
N ASN A 164 -6.91 12.74 13.17
CA ASN A 164 -6.40 12.76 11.80
C ASN A 164 -5.03 13.45 11.71
N LEU A 165 -4.88 14.61 12.33
CA LEU A 165 -3.61 15.33 12.38
C LEU A 165 -2.51 14.49 13.02
N PHE A 166 -2.81 13.81 14.14
CA PHE A 166 -1.86 12.90 14.79
C PHE A 166 -1.34 11.81 13.84
N PHE A 167 -2.23 11.14 13.10
CA PHE A 167 -1.82 10.10 12.14
C PHE A 167 -1.04 10.65 10.95
N VAL A 168 -1.41 11.83 10.45
CA VAL A 168 -0.70 12.51 9.35
C VAL A 168 0.70 12.93 9.79
N ILE A 169 0.84 13.55 10.96
CA ILE A 169 2.14 13.94 11.53
C ILE A 169 3.01 12.71 11.74
N ASN A 170 2.46 11.62 12.28
CA ASN A 170 3.20 10.38 12.49
C ASN A 170 3.63 9.74 11.16
N TYR A 171 2.80 9.83 10.11
CA TYR A 171 3.16 9.39 8.77
C TYR A 171 4.36 10.18 8.20
N PHE A 172 4.32 11.51 8.28
CA PHE A 172 5.44 12.35 7.82
C PHE A 172 6.69 12.18 8.70
N GLY A 173 6.54 11.96 10.00
CA GLY A 173 7.63 11.61 10.90
C GLY A 173 8.32 10.31 10.46
N GLN A 174 7.55 9.28 10.12
CA GLN A 174 8.10 8.02 9.59
C GLN A 174 8.82 8.21 8.25
N LEU A 175 8.33 9.10 7.37
CA LEU A 175 9.03 9.43 6.13
C LEU A 175 10.36 10.14 6.40
N LYS A 176 10.36 11.14 7.29
CA LYS A 176 11.57 11.87 7.70
C LYS A 176 12.64 10.94 8.26
N ASP A 177 12.24 9.96 9.06
CA ASP A 177 13.16 9.03 9.71
C ASP A 177 13.57 7.83 8.83
N ALA A 178 12.94 7.63 7.66
CA ALA A 178 13.15 6.46 6.80
C ALA A 178 14.62 6.26 6.37
N LYS A 179 15.36 7.36 6.17
CA LYS A 179 16.79 7.33 5.81
C LYS A 179 17.70 6.94 6.99
N ARG A 180 17.26 7.14 8.23
CA ARG A 180 18.11 7.02 9.43
C ARG A 180 17.83 5.75 10.23
N LYS A 181 16.57 5.32 10.32
CA LYS A 181 16.15 4.22 11.20
C LYS A 181 15.38 3.15 10.43
N ALA A 182 15.55 1.90 10.85
CA ALA A 182 14.73 0.80 10.35
C ALA A 182 13.34 0.87 10.99
N ILE A 183 12.40 1.54 10.34
CA ILE A 183 11.02 1.68 10.81
C ILE A 183 10.19 0.47 10.38
N LYS A 184 9.56 -0.20 11.35
CA LYS A 184 8.56 -1.23 11.06
C LYS A 184 7.23 -0.53 10.83
N ILE A 185 6.75 -0.54 9.59
CA ILE A 185 5.39 -0.07 9.32
C ILE A 185 4.40 -1.22 9.51
N GLY A 186 3.26 -0.89 10.12
CA GLY A 186 2.10 -1.77 10.09
C GLY A 186 1.43 -1.72 8.72
N THR A 187 0.17 -2.12 8.69
CA THR A 187 -0.62 -2.16 7.46
C THR A 187 -0.85 -0.77 6.90
N ASP A 188 -0.38 -0.56 5.68
CA ASP A 188 -0.67 0.61 4.87
C ASP A 188 -1.77 0.24 3.87
N LYS A 189 -2.94 0.85 4.01
CA LYS A 189 -4.05 0.56 3.11
C LYS A 189 -3.96 1.37 1.83
N ILE A 190 -3.47 2.61 1.92
CA ILE A 190 -3.47 3.59 0.83
C ILE A 190 -2.47 3.21 -0.24
N MET A 191 -1.19 3.08 0.13
CA MET A 191 -0.11 2.80 -0.81
C MET A 191 0.29 1.33 -0.83
N ARG A 192 -0.25 0.51 0.09
CA ARG A 192 0.11 -0.92 0.25
C ARG A 192 1.61 -1.15 0.40
N GLN A 193 2.31 -0.17 0.95
CA GLN A 193 3.74 -0.23 1.19
C GLN A 193 4.03 -1.09 2.42
N LYS A 194 5.13 -1.83 2.35
CA LYS A 194 5.67 -2.63 3.48
C LYS A 194 6.87 -1.96 4.16
N THR A 195 7.37 -0.86 3.59
CA THR A 195 8.43 -0.03 4.14
C THR A 195 8.30 1.38 3.60
N ARG A 196 8.63 2.40 4.41
CA ARG A 196 8.76 3.79 3.96
C ARG A 196 10.09 3.95 3.23
N ILE A 197 10.01 4.45 2.01
CA ILE A 197 11.15 4.74 1.15
C ILE A 197 10.94 6.15 0.62
N THR A 198 11.97 6.98 0.73
CA THR A 198 11.97 8.37 0.25
C THR A 198 12.94 8.52 -0.91
N LEU A 199 12.68 9.46 -1.82
CA LEU A 199 13.60 9.77 -2.92
C LEU A 199 15.01 10.11 -2.40
N GLU A 200 15.13 10.87 -1.31
CA GLU A 200 16.43 11.22 -0.71
C GLU A 200 17.26 9.97 -0.33
N GLN A 201 16.61 8.95 0.23
CA GLN A 201 17.22 7.67 0.58
C GLN A 201 17.63 6.89 -0.67
N GLU A 202 16.79 6.88 -1.71
CA GLU A 202 17.11 6.21 -2.97
C GLU A 202 18.30 6.88 -3.66
N THR A 203 18.31 8.22 -3.73
CA THR A 203 19.44 9.01 -4.24
C THR A 203 20.73 8.71 -3.48
N ALA A 204 20.71 8.66 -2.14
CA ALA A 204 21.90 8.33 -1.34
C ALA A 204 22.43 6.92 -1.61
N ILE A 205 21.53 5.94 -1.85
CA ILE A 205 21.92 4.58 -2.25
C ILE A 205 22.54 4.60 -3.66
N VAL A 206 21.97 5.37 -4.59
CA VAL A 206 22.55 5.51 -5.94
C VAL A 206 23.90 6.22 -5.90
N ASP A 207 24.08 7.25 -5.07
CA ASP A 207 25.37 7.94 -4.86
C ASP A 207 26.44 6.93 -4.39
N TYR A 208 26.07 6.07 -3.45
CA TYR A 208 26.95 5.01 -2.97
C TYR A 208 27.33 4.01 -4.06
N MET A 209 26.38 3.57 -4.89
CA MET A 209 26.67 2.67 -6.01
C MET A 209 27.51 3.36 -7.10
N GLU A 210 27.21 4.62 -7.40
CA GLU A 210 27.91 5.45 -8.38
C GLU A 210 29.38 5.67 -8.00
N LYS A 211 29.71 5.78 -6.71
CA LYS A 211 31.11 5.87 -6.25
C LYS A 211 31.98 4.77 -6.84
N PHE A 212 31.48 3.53 -6.87
CA PHE A 212 32.23 2.40 -7.43
C PHE A 212 32.32 2.46 -8.95
N HIS A 213 31.24 2.89 -9.62
CA HIS A 213 31.27 3.12 -11.07
C HIS A 213 32.29 4.20 -11.45
N LYS A 214 32.36 5.31 -10.71
CA LYS A 214 33.37 6.36 -10.93
C LYS A 214 34.80 5.87 -10.69
N GLN A 215 35.01 4.91 -9.79
CA GLN A 215 36.33 4.36 -9.49
C GLN A 215 36.84 3.39 -10.56
N ASN A 216 35.97 2.57 -11.16
CA ASN A 216 36.40 1.49 -12.06
C ASN A 216 35.79 1.52 -13.47
N GLY A 217 34.84 2.41 -13.75
CA GLY A 217 34.13 2.50 -15.03
C GLY A 217 33.16 1.35 -15.30
N TYR A 218 33.02 0.38 -14.40
CA TYR A 218 32.25 -0.85 -14.66
C TYR A 218 30.74 -0.64 -14.47
N PRO A 219 29.89 -1.33 -15.25
CA PRO A 219 28.44 -1.23 -15.14
C PRO A 219 27.92 -1.76 -13.79
N ILE A 220 26.74 -1.30 -13.41
CA ILE A 220 26.09 -1.65 -12.14
C ILE A 220 25.04 -2.75 -12.35
N PHE A 221 25.20 -3.86 -11.64
CA PHE A 221 24.23 -4.95 -11.57
C PHE A 221 23.58 -4.96 -10.21
N PHE A 222 22.26 -4.87 -10.14
CA PHE A 222 21.59 -4.86 -8.84
C PHE A 222 20.27 -5.64 -8.81
N HIS A 223 19.96 -6.16 -7.62
CA HIS A 223 18.63 -6.69 -7.31
C HIS A 223 17.98 -5.86 -6.21
N GLY A 224 16.78 -5.37 -6.47
CA GLY A 224 15.88 -4.84 -5.45
C GLY A 224 14.57 -5.61 -5.44
N GLN A 225 13.75 -5.41 -4.39
CA GLN A 225 12.37 -5.85 -4.46
C GLN A 225 11.63 -5.08 -5.56
N SER A 226 10.62 -5.70 -6.15
CA SER A 226 9.95 -5.19 -7.34
C SER A 226 9.34 -3.80 -7.15
N GLU A 227 8.97 -3.45 -5.92
CA GLU A 227 8.38 -2.16 -5.57
C GLU A 227 9.33 -0.98 -5.82
N PHE A 228 10.65 -1.17 -5.71
CA PHE A 228 11.65 -0.08 -5.84
C PHE A 228 12.70 -0.31 -6.95
N HIS A 229 12.77 -1.49 -7.56
CA HIS A 229 13.71 -1.78 -8.65
C HIS A 229 13.67 -0.74 -9.77
N ARG A 230 12.47 -0.26 -10.12
CA ARG A 230 12.27 0.75 -11.17
C ARG A 230 12.81 2.12 -10.80
N ALA A 231 12.66 2.52 -9.54
CA ALA A 231 13.12 3.83 -9.07
C ALA A 231 14.65 3.92 -9.15
N PHE A 232 15.35 2.92 -8.61
CA PHE A 232 16.81 2.81 -8.75
C PHE A 232 17.26 2.75 -10.21
N SER A 233 16.58 1.96 -11.05
CA SER A 233 16.90 1.86 -12.49
C SER A 233 16.76 3.21 -13.21
N TYR A 234 15.77 4.01 -12.81
CA TYR A 234 15.53 5.36 -13.34
C TYR A 234 16.64 6.32 -12.94
N LEU A 235 16.98 6.39 -11.65
CA LEU A 235 18.03 7.28 -11.12
C LEU A 235 19.41 6.96 -11.71
N LEU A 236 19.76 5.68 -11.84
CA LEU A 236 21.00 5.26 -12.51
C LEU A 236 21.04 5.67 -13.99
N LYS A 237 19.90 5.58 -14.68
CA LYS A 237 19.79 5.98 -16.10
C LYS A 237 19.93 7.49 -16.26
N GLU A 238 19.31 8.27 -15.38
CA GLU A 238 19.41 9.74 -15.37
C GLU A 238 20.85 10.21 -15.22
N ARG A 239 21.67 9.46 -14.48
CA ARG A 239 23.12 9.70 -14.32
C ARG A 239 24.00 9.13 -15.43
N GLY A 240 23.41 8.57 -16.49
CA GLY A 240 24.15 7.98 -17.61
C GLY A 240 24.87 6.66 -17.29
N ILE A 241 24.58 6.02 -16.15
CA ILE A 241 25.30 4.83 -15.72
C ILE A 241 24.70 3.58 -16.38
N LEU A 242 25.55 2.76 -17.01
CA LEU A 242 25.15 1.47 -17.56
C LEU A 242 24.76 0.51 -16.42
N ARG A 243 23.60 -0.13 -16.57
CA ARG A 243 22.98 -0.95 -15.52
C ARG A 243 22.17 -2.10 -16.08
N ASP A 244 22.08 -3.18 -15.31
CA ASP A 244 21.17 -4.31 -15.54
C ASP A 244 20.71 -4.91 -14.20
N GLY A 245 19.64 -5.69 -14.25
CA GLY A 245 19.10 -6.41 -13.10
C GLY A 245 19.93 -7.64 -12.77
N LEU A 246 19.92 -8.01 -11.49
CA LEU A 246 20.47 -9.27 -11.01
C LEU A 246 19.33 -10.24 -10.69
N SER A 247 18.98 -11.15 -11.61
CA SER A 247 17.89 -12.12 -11.36
C SER A 247 18.37 -13.33 -10.58
N LYS A 248 17.42 -13.94 -9.84
CA LYS A 248 17.62 -15.23 -9.16
C LYS A 248 17.80 -16.39 -10.15
N LYS A 249 17.20 -16.26 -11.33
CA LYS A 249 17.16 -17.30 -12.37
C LYS A 249 18.16 -17.06 -13.50
N ASP A 250 18.85 -15.92 -13.51
CA ASP A 250 19.78 -15.64 -14.60
C ASP A 250 20.94 -16.63 -14.51
N THR A 251 21.05 -17.41 -15.58
CA THR A 251 22.26 -18.10 -16.05
C THR A 251 23.18 -17.14 -16.80
N GLY A 252 22.83 -15.85 -16.84
CA GLY A 252 23.59 -14.79 -17.48
C GLY A 252 25.04 -14.72 -16.97
N ALA A 253 25.93 -14.29 -17.85
CA ALA A 253 27.35 -14.31 -17.59
C ALA A 253 27.70 -13.27 -16.50
N PHE A 254 28.05 -13.75 -15.30
CA PHE A 254 28.59 -12.88 -14.25
C PHE A 254 30.04 -12.55 -14.63
N CYS A 255 30.30 -11.29 -14.93
CA CYS A 255 31.61 -10.86 -15.40
C CYS A 255 32.44 -10.28 -14.26
N ARG A 256 33.76 -10.46 -14.36
CA ARG A 256 34.70 -9.89 -13.39
C ARG A 256 34.61 -8.36 -13.32
N GLN A 257 34.36 -7.70 -14.46
CA GLN A 257 34.22 -6.25 -14.58
C GLN A 257 32.75 -5.81 -14.40
N GLY A 258 32.19 -6.02 -13.21
CA GLY A 258 30.85 -5.59 -12.85
C GLY A 258 30.75 -5.17 -11.39
N ASN A 259 29.94 -4.13 -11.11
CA ASN A 259 29.65 -3.68 -9.76
C ASN A 259 28.33 -4.31 -9.29
N TYR A 260 28.37 -5.24 -8.34
CA TYR A 260 27.21 -6.04 -7.93
C TYR A 260 26.62 -5.59 -6.60
N PHE A 261 25.30 -5.38 -6.54
CA PHE A 261 24.59 -4.93 -5.34
C PHE A 261 23.28 -5.69 -5.09
N LEU A 262 22.94 -5.90 -3.82
CA LEU A 262 21.58 -6.27 -3.40
C LEU A 262 21.02 -5.17 -2.51
N ILE A 263 19.79 -4.76 -2.79
CA ILE A 263 19.06 -3.77 -2.01
C ILE A 263 17.90 -4.51 -1.33
N ALA A 264 18.00 -4.65 -0.01
CA ALA A 264 16.99 -5.32 0.80
C ALA A 264 16.45 -4.38 1.88
N ARG A 265 15.23 -4.63 2.36
CA ARG A 265 14.76 -3.93 3.56
C ARG A 265 15.60 -4.39 4.74
N THR A 266 16.00 -3.46 5.59
CA THR A 266 16.85 -3.72 6.77
C THR A 266 16.22 -4.75 7.71
N GLN A 267 14.89 -4.81 7.76
CA GLN A 267 14.13 -5.75 8.60
C GLN A 267 13.79 -7.08 7.90
N SER A 268 14.17 -7.28 6.64
CA SER A 268 13.86 -8.52 5.93
C SER A 268 14.80 -9.65 6.33
N ASP A 269 14.23 -10.86 6.37
CA ASP A 269 15.00 -12.08 6.57
C ASP A 269 16.01 -12.29 5.42
N LEU A 270 17.30 -12.33 5.79
CA LEU A 270 18.43 -12.58 4.89
C LEU A 270 18.34 -13.96 4.22
N ASN A 271 17.58 -14.92 4.79
CA ASN A 271 17.34 -16.22 4.17
C ASN A 271 16.74 -16.10 2.77
N LYS A 272 15.98 -15.04 2.49
CA LYS A 272 15.44 -14.77 1.14
C LYS A 272 16.50 -14.41 0.10
N LEU A 273 17.73 -14.13 0.55
CA LEU A 273 18.90 -13.80 -0.26
C LEU A 273 19.84 -15.01 -0.44
N ASN A 274 19.59 -16.15 0.19
CA ASN A 274 20.49 -17.32 0.14
C ASN A 274 20.83 -17.76 -1.29
N ASN A 275 19.88 -17.65 -2.24
CA ASN A 275 20.14 -17.97 -3.64
C ASN A 275 21.22 -17.08 -4.27
N TYR A 276 21.31 -15.81 -3.87
CA TYR A 276 22.39 -14.92 -4.29
C TYR A 276 23.68 -15.24 -3.53
N LEU A 277 23.61 -15.48 -2.23
CA LEU A 277 24.79 -15.76 -1.38
C LEU A 277 25.52 -17.08 -1.77
N LYS A 278 24.85 -18.00 -2.47
CA LYS A 278 25.49 -19.16 -3.09
C LYS A 278 26.52 -18.78 -4.17
N ARG A 279 26.27 -17.71 -4.93
CA ARG A 279 27.08 -17.27 -6.08
C ARG A 279 27.97 -16.07 -5.77
N PHE A 280 27.62 -15.32 -4.72
CA PHE A 280 28.27 -14.08 -4.34
C PHE A 280 28.75 -14.11 -2.89
N ILE A 281 29.82 -13.38 -2.63
CA ILE A 281 30.33 -13.09 -1.28
C ILE A 281 29.91 -11.65 -0.97
N VAL A 282 29.35 -11.43 0.21
CA VAL A 282 29.07 -10.08 0.71
C VAL A 282 30.39 -9.45 1.12
N VAL A 283 30.78 -8.39 0.41
CA VAL A 283 31.99 -7.62 0.72
C VAL A 283 31.68 -6.58 1.79
N GLU A 284 30.51 -5.97 1.70
CA GLU A 284 30.15 -4.82 2.52
C GLU A 284 28.65 -4.74 2.70
N LYS A 285 28.22 -4.33 3.89
CA LYS A 285 26.81 -4.12 4.24
C LYS A 285 26.66 -2.71 4.76
N VAL A 286 25.98 -1.87 3.99
CA VAL A 286 25.78 -0.45 4.34
C VAL A 286 24.30 -0.19 4.61
N PRO A 287 23.92 0.19 5.85
CA PRO A 287 22.55 0.55 6.17
C PRO A 287 22.23 1.98 5.70
N PHE A 288 21.07 2.14 5.09
CA PHE A 288 20.47 3.42 4.73
C PHE A 288 19.10 3.53 5.42
N GLY A 289 19.04 3.32 6.73
CA GLY A 289 17.79 3.32 7.49
C GLY A 289 16.90 2.12 7.19
N THR A 290 15.77 2.31 6.51
CA THR A 290 14.82 1.23 6.20
C THR A 290 15.30 0.25 5.12
N LEU A 291 16.31 0.64 4.33
CA LEU A 291 16.96 -0.21 3.33
C LEU A 291 18.42 -0.47 3.72
N THR A 292 18.95 -1.58 3.26
CA THR A 292 20.36 -1.96 3.40
C THR A 292 20.87 -2.39 2.02
N VAL A 293 22.04 -1.87 1.67
CA VAL A 293 22.76 -2.22 0.44
C VAL A 293 23.86 -3.21 0.79
N LEU A 294 23.85 -4.36 0.13
CA LEU A 294 24.93 -5.35 0.18
C LEU A 294 25.76 -5.21 -1.08
N ARG A 295 27.03 -4.85 -0.93
CA ARG A 295 28.00 -4.93 -2.03
C ARG A 295 28.48 -6.37 -2.15
N LEU A 296 28.45 -6.88 -3.37
CA LEU A 296 28.75 -8.26 -3.66
C LEU A 296 30.02 -8.40 -4.51
N ARG A 297 30.73 -9.50 -4.29
CA ARG A 297 31.78 -10.00 -5.18
C ARG A 297 31.41 -11.38 -5.66
N ILE A 298 31.53 -11.64 -6.95
CA ILE A 298 31.25 -12.97 -7.52
C ILE A 298 32.26 -13.97 -6.95
N ARG A 299 31.80 -15.18 -6.63
CA ARG A 299 32.70 -16.30 -6.29
C ARG A 299 33.45 -16.75 -7.55
N PRO A 300 34.75 -17.07 -7.49
CA PRO A 300 35.53 -17.43 -8.68
C PRO A 300 34.90 -18.51 -9.56
N SER A 301 34.25 -19.51 -8.96
CA SER A 301 33.56 -20.61 -9.65
C SER A 301 32.33 -20.23 -10.47
N PHE A 302 31.85 -18.98 -10.36
CA PHE A 302 30.67 -18.48 -11.07
C PHE A 302 30.99 -17.34 -12.04
N VAL A 303 32.27 -17.03 -12.27
CA VAL A 303 32.70 -16.01 -13.25
C VAL A 303 32.67 -16.62 -14.65
N ASN A 304 31.85 -16.04 -15.53
CA ASN A 304 31.63 -16.57 -16.89
C ASN A 304 32.20 -15.67 -17.99
N CYS A 305 32.75 -14.50 -17.63
CA CYS A 305 33.27 -13.50 -18.56
C CYS A 305 34.19 -12.51 -17.87
N VAL A 306 35.02 -11.81 -18.66
CA VAL A 306 35.84 -10.70 -18.17
C VAL A 306 35.03 -9.40 -18.21
N VAL A 307 34.48 -9.06 -19.38
CA VAL A 307 33.76 -7.80 -19.64
C VAL A 307 32.29 -8.09 -19.96
N PRO A 308 31.32 -7.38 -19.37
CA PRO A 308 29.92 -7.48 -19.74
C PRO A 308 29.65 -6.98 -21.15
N ASN A 309 28.80 -7.67 -21.92
CA ASN A 309 28.34 -7.20 -23.23
C ASN A 309 27.12 -6.27 -23.05
N PRO A 310 27.23 -4.96 -23.32
CA PRO A 310 26.13 -4.01 -23.13
C PRO A 310 24.91 -4.28 -24.02
N LYS A 311 25.08 -5.00 -25.15
CA LYS A 311 23.97 -5.37 -26.05
C LYS A 311 23.02 -6.37 -25.41
N LEU A 312 23.49 -7.13 -24.41
CA LEU A 312 22.68 -8.11 -23.68
C LEU A 312 21.98 -7.50 -22.47
N PHE A 313 22.24 -6.22 -22.16
CA PHE A 313 21.63 -5.58 -21.00
C PHE A 313 20.15 -5.42 -21.26
N ARG A 314 19.32 -5.73 -20.26
CA ARG A 314 17.88 -5.59 -20.40
C ARG A 314 17.53 -4.17 -20.81
N THR A 315 16.97 -4.04 -22.00
CA THR A 315 16.29 -2.81 -22.38
C THR A 315 15.00 -2.76 -21.58
N TYR A 316 14.99 -2.01 -20.49
CA TYR A 316 13.78 -1.73 -19.71
C TYR A 316 12.71 -0.90 -20.50
N LYS A 317 12.83 -0.81 -21.83
CA LYS A 317 11.77 -0.38 -22.76
C LYS A 317 10.66 -1.45 -22.76
N GLY A 318 9.92 -1.59 -21.66
CA GLY A 318 8.83 -2.59 -21.58
C GLY A 318 8.59 -3.26 -20.24
N GLU A 319 9.48 -3.10 -19.25
CA GLU A 319 9.23 -3.64 -17.89
C GLU A 319 8.29 -2.73 -17.09
N GLY A 320 7.09 -2.57 -17.62
CA GLY A 320 5.94 -1.91 -17.04
C GLY A 320 4.74 -2.75 -17.43
N GLY A 321 4.18 -3.54 -16.51
CA GLY A 321 2.78 -3.94 -16.66
C GLY A 321 1.98 -2.66 -16.98
N ALA A 322 1.32 -2.65 -18.14
CA ALA A 322 0.62 -1.51 -18.73
C ALA A 322 1.40 -0.17 -18.66
N ILE A 323 2.24 0.12 -19.66
CA ILE A 323 2.85 1.44 -19.81
C ILE A 323 1.75 2.48 -20.07
N ALA A 324 1.42 3.28 -19.05
CA ALA A 324 0.96 4.63 -19.31
C ALA A 324 2.15 5.41 -19.90
N LYS A 325 2.01 5.94 -21.13
CA LYS A 325 2.97 6.93 -21.68
C LYS A 325 3.10 8.06 -20.66
N ARG A 326 4.31 8.30 -20.17
CA ARG A 326 4.59 9.40 -19.23
C ARG A 326 4.79 10.67 -20.04
N TYR A 327 3.78 11.52 -20.07
CA TYR A 327 3.90 12.87 -20.58
C TYR A 327 4.69 13.68 -19.56
N LYS A 328 5.81 14.27 -19.97
CA LYS A 328 6.41 15.38 -19.23
C LYS A 328 5.57 16.61 -19.58
N TRP A 329 4.92 17.21 -18.59
CA TRP A 329 4.46 18.58 -18.74
C TRP A 329 5.69 19.44 -18.96
N LYS A 330 5.84 19.97 -20.18
CA LYS A 330 6.68 21.13 -20.41
C LYS A 330 5.75 22.31 -20.18
N GLU A 331 6.01 23.10 -19.15
CA GLU A 331 5.41 24.43 -19.06
C GLU A 331 5.83 25.18 -20.33
N LEU A 332 4.83 25.68 -21.07
CA LEU A 332 5.01 26.52 -22.25
C LEU A 332 5.17 27.96 -21.80
#